data_AF-A0A7X7SSR0-F1
#
_entry.id   AF-A0A7X7SSR0-F1
#
_cell.length_a   1.000
_cell.length_b   1.000
_cell.length_c   1.000
_cell.angle_alpha   90.00
_cell.angle_beta   90.00
_cell.angle_gamma   90.00
#
_symmetry.space_group_name_H-M   'P 1'
#
loop_
_entity.id
_entity.type
_entity.pdbx_description
1 polymer ?
#
loop_
_entity_poly.entity_id
_entity_poly.type
_entity_poly.pdbx_seq_one_letter_code
_entity_poly.pdbx_strand_id
1 'polypeptide(L)' 'MQDEWNIGNILTDDKDELIRKIITKDTFALNIARKYPISTLVSKFGNPYSDKVFDKSDYLMYLLNKLVRREYELNKN' A
#
# COMPACT_ATOMS: atom_id res chain seq x y z
N MET A 1 6.26 6.26 10.00
CA MET A 1 5.58 5.39 9.01
C MET A 1 4.32 6.11 8.54
N GLN A 2 3.95 5.92 7.28
CA GLN A 2 2.73 6.41 6.58
C GLN A 2 2.81 7.79 5.91
N ASP A 3 3.65 7.91 4.88
CA ASP A 3 3.35 8.88 3.81
C ASP A 3 2.58 8.19 2.67
N GLU A 4 2.99 6.96 2.35
CA GLU A 4 2.51 6.19 1.20
C GLU A 4 1.01 5.79 1.27
N TRP A 5 0.49 5.61 2.49
CA TRP A 5 -0.90 5.25 2.78
C TRP A 5 -1.74 6.44 3.21
N ASN A 6 -1.15 7.63 3.33
CA ASN A 6 -1.85 8.81 3.81
C ASN A 6 -2.85 9.31 2.76
N ILE A 7 -4.08 9.55 3.17
CA ILE A 7 -5.13 10.16 2.34
C ILE A 7 -5.03 11.69 2.42
N GLY A 8 -4.59 12.20 3.57
CA GLY A 8 -4.52 13.60 3.97
C GLY A 8 -5.03 13.78 5.40
N ASN A 9 -5.12 15.03 5.86
CA ASN A 9 -5.51 15.40 7.22
C ASN A 9 -6.84 16.16 7.23
N ILE A 10 -7.86 15.59 7.88
CA ILE A 10 -9.22 16.15 7.95
C ILE A 10 -9.32 17.53 8.63
N LEU A 11 -8.33 17.90 9.44
CA LEU A 11 -8.31 19.18 10.15
C LEU A 11 -7.69 20.31 9.32
N THR A 12 -6.86 19.98 8.33
CA THR A 12 -6.06 20.97 7.58
C THR A 12 -6.34 20.97 6.08
N ASP A 13 -6.70 19.82 5.53
CA ASP A 13 -6.90 19.65 4.10
C ASP A 13 -8.36 19.91 3.72
N ASP A 14 -8.59 20.23 2.45
CA ASP A 14 -9.93 20.42 1.92
C ASP A 14 -10.77 19.13 2.03
N LYS A 15 -11.97 19.25 2.58
CA LYS A 15 -12.82 18.10 2.89
C LYS A 15 -13.37 17.43 1.63
N ASP A 16 -13.75 18.22 0.63
CA ASP A 16 -14.29 17.68 -0.61
C ASP A 16 -13.21 16.89 -1.36
N GLU A 17 -11.97 17.37 -1.34
CA GLU A 17 -10.83 16.65 -1.90
C GLU A 17 -10.49 15.36 -1.16
N LEU A 18 -10.55 15.35 0.18
CA LEU A 18 -10.39 14.11 0.96
C LEU A 18 -11.49 13.08 0.63
N ILE A 19 -12.74 13.53 0.56
CA ILE A 19 -13.88 12.68 0.20
C ILE A 19 -13.71 12.14 -1.21
N ARG A 20 -13.30 12.98 -2.18
CA ARG A 20 -13.00 12.56 -3.55
C ARG A 20 -11.96 11.45 -3.55
N LYS A 21 -10.81 11.63 -2.89
CA LYS A 21 -9.74 10.62 -2.80
C LYS A 21 -10.23 9.29 -2.23
N ILE A 22 -11.08 9.32 -1.20
CA ILE A 22 -11.66 8.12 -0.61
C ILE A 22 -12.57 7.40 -1.61
N ILE A 23 -13.51 8.13 -2.24
CA ILE A 23 -14.48 7.56 -3.17
C ILE A 23 -13.79 7.00 -4.42
N THR A 24 -12.87 7.77 -5.01
CA THR A 24 -12.16 7.37 -6.22
C THR A 24 -11.02 6.41 -5.93
N LYS A 25 -10.72 6.14 -4.66
CA LYS A 25 -9.56 5.35 -4.20
C LYS A 25 -8.25 5.92 -4.75
N ASP A 26 -8.19 7.24 -4.84
CA ASP A 26 -7.08 8.01 -5.40
C ASP A 26 -6.07 8.34 -4.31
N THR A 27 -5.36 7.30 -3.89
CA THR A 27 -4.22 7.41 -2.96
C THR A 27 -3.05 6.67 -3.56
N PHE A 28 -1.82 7.06 -3.20
CA PHE A 28 -0.62 6.44 -3.74
C PHE A 28 -0.64 4.91 -3.57
N ALA A 29 -0.86 4.45 -2.34
CA ALA A 29 -0.90 3.02 -2.05
C ALA A 29 -1.99 2.25 -2.81
N LEU A 30 -3.20 2.80 -2.93
CA LEU A 30 -4.29 2.14 -3.66
C LEU A 30 -4.03 2.12 -5.16
N ASN A 31 -3.47 3.20 -5.71
CA ASN A 31 -3.05 3.29 -7.11
C ASN A 31 -1.95 2.27 -7.44
N ILE A 32 -1.00 2.02 -6.52
CA ILE A 32 0.02 0.98 -6.67
C ILE A 32 -0.60 -0.42 -6.53
N ALA A 33 -1.37 -0.67 -5.47
CA ALA A 33 -1.96 -1.99 -5.19
C ALA A 33 -2.77 -2.54 -6.36
N ARG A 34 -3.50 -1.67 -7.09
CA ARG A 34 -4.32 -2.06 -8.25
C ARG A 34 -3.52 -2.49 -9.47
N LYS A 35 -2.25 -2.09 -9.58
CA LYS A 35 -1.40 -2.40 -10.73
C LYS A 35 -0.74 -3.78 -10.64
N TYR A 36 -0.66 -4.36 -9.44
CA TYR A 36 0.14 -5.55 -9.18
C TYR A 36 -0.70 -6.76 -8.76
N PRO A 37 -0.64 -7.87 -9.51
CA PRO A 37 -1.26 -9.13 -9.09
C PRO A 37 -0.65 -9.69 -7.80
N ILE A 38 -1.45 -10.41 -7.01
CA ILE A 38 -0.98 -11.08 -5.78
C ILE A 38 0.16 -12.06 -6.07
N SER A 39 0.13 -12.77 -7.20
CA SER A 39 1.20 -13.68 -7.62
C SER A 39 2.56 -12.96 -7.75
N THR A 40 2.56 -11.71 -8.23
CA THR A 40 3.77 -10.88 -8.30
C THR A 40 4.28 -10.51 -6.91
N LEU A 41 3.39 -10.26 -5.95
CA LEU A 41 3.77 -9.95 -4.57
C LEU A 41 4.49 -11.13 -3.92
N VAL A 42 3.92 -12.33 -4.04
CA VAL A 42 4.51 -13.56 -3.48
C VAL A 42 5.86 -13.86 -4.14
N SER A 43 5.96 -13.73 -5.47
CA SER A 43 7.21 -13.96 -6.18
C SER A 43 8.31 -12.96 -5.80
N LYS A 44 7.99 -11.68 -5.60
CA LYS A 44 8.99 -10.65 -5.30
C LYS A 44 9.39 -10.58 -3.82
N PHE A 45 8.45 -10.83 -2.91
CA PHE A 45 8.63 -10.53 -1.49
C PHE A 45 8.39 -11.72 -0.57
N GLY A 46 7.89 -12.84 -1.12
CA GLY A 46 7.66 -14.05 -0.35
C GLY A 46 8.96 -14.76 0.02
N ASN A 47 8.88 -15.56 1.07
CA ASN A 47 9.97 -16.43 1.51
C ASN A 47 9.37 -17.78 1.94
N PRO A 48 9.55 -18.85 1.15
CA PRO A 48 9.00 -20.17 1.47
C PRO A 48 9.69 -20.83 2.68
N TYR A 49 10.87 -20.34 3.06
CA TYR A 49 11.62 -20.81 4.23
C TYR A 49 11.34 -19.98 5.49
N SER A 50 10.36 -19.07 5.44
CA SER A 50 10.00 -18.29 6.62
C SER A 50 9.32 -19.21 7.64
N ASP A 51 9.81 -19.16 8.88
CA ASP A 51 9.23 -19.79 10.06
C ASP A 51 8.16 -18.92 10.75
N LYS A 52 7.89 -17.75 10.18
CA LYS A 52 6.92 -16.79 10.71
C LYS A 52 5.51 -17.31 10.47
N VAL A 53 4.79 -17.49 11.57
CA VAL A 53 3.37 -17.81 11.54
C VAL A 53 2.61 -16.52 11.26
N PHE A 54 2.13 -16.36 10.03
CA PHE A 54 1.22 -15.30 9.66
C PHE A 54 -0.14 -15.91 9.32
N ASP A 55 -1.20 -15.24 9.74
CA ASP A 55 -2.49 -15.43 9.11
C ASP A 55 -2.42 -14.95 7.65
N LYS A 56 -3.23 -15.57 6.78
CA LYS A 56 -3.22 -15.28 5.34
C LYS A 56 -3.41 -13.79 5.04
N SER A 57 -4.30 -13.11 5.77
CA SER A 57 -4.54 -11.67 5.63
C SER A 57 -3.31 -10.85 5.97
N ASP A 58 -2.64 -11.18 7.06
CA ASP A 58 -1.48 -10.44 7.59
C ASP A 58 -0.29 -10.63 6.67
N TYR A 59 -0.11 -11.84 6.15
CA TYR A 59 0.92 -12.12 5.16
C TYR A 59 0.71 -11.31 3.87
N LEU A 60 -0.52 -11.28 3.34
CA LEU A 60 -0.84 -10.49 2.15
C LEU A 60 -0.61 -8.99 2.40
N MET A 61 -1.02 -8.48 3.57
CA MET A 61 -0.80 -7.09 3.95
C MET A 61 0.68 -6.76 4.09
N TYR A 62 1.48 -7.67 4.65
CA TYR A 62 2.93 -7.54 4.74
C TYR A 62 3.59 -7.42 3.36
N LEU A 63 3.24 -8.31 2.42
CA LEU A 63 3.78 -8.26 1.06
C LEU A 63 3.35 -6.98 0.32
N LEU A 64 2.10 -6.56 0.50
CA LEU A 64 1.58 -5.34 -0.09
C LEU A 64 2.32 -4.10 0.44
N ASN A 65 2.53 -4.02 1.76
CA ASN A 65 3.27 -2.92 2.38
C ASN A 65 4.72 -2.85 1.87
N LYS A 66 5.38 -4.00 1.68
CA LYS A 66 6.73 -4.02 1.06
C LYS A 66 6.73 -3.43 -0.35
N LEU A 67 5.75 -3.81 -1.18
CA LEU A 67 5.62 -3.26 -2.52
C LEU A 67 5.39 -1.76 -2.48
N VAL A 68 4.36 -1.32 -1.75
CA VAL A 68 3.94 0.08 -1.70
C VAL A 68 5.08 0.95 -1.18
N ARG A 69 5.80 0.51 -0.14
CA ARG A 69 6.97 1.23 0.37
C ARG A 69 8.05 1.36 -0.69
N ARG A 70 8.39 0.26 -1.37
CA ARG A 70 9.41 0.27 -2.43
C ARG A 70 9.05 1.27 -3.54
N GLU A 71 7.81 1.23 -4.02
CA GLU A 71 7.35 2.15 -5.06
C GLU A 71 7.37 3.60 -4.58
N TYR A 72 6.95 3.86 -3.33
CA TYR A 72 6.95 5.21 -2.77
C TYR A 72 8.36 5.81 -2.74
N GLU A 73 9.36 5.05 -2.27
CA GLU A 73 10.75 5.51 -2.25
C GLU A 73 11.32 5.73 -3.67
N LEU A 74 10.90 4.94 -4.66
CA LEU A 74 11.34 5.12 -6.05
C LEU A 74 10.76 6.37 -6.72
N ASN A 75 9.57 6.82 -6.29
CA ASN A 75 8.88 7.98 -6.87
C ASN A 75 9.08 9.26 -6.04
N LYS A 76 10.00 9.26 -5.06
CA LYS A 76 10.28 10.39 -4.17
C LYS A 76 11.27 11.41 -4.75
N ASN A 77 11.62 11.32 -6.03
CA ASN A 77 12.51 12.25 -6.74
C ASN A 77 11.72 13.19 -7.65
#